data_AF-A0A834TSC9-F1
#
_entry.id   AF-A0A834TSC9-F1
#
_cell.length_a   1.000
_cell.length_b   1.000
_cell.length_c   1.000
_cell.angle_alpha   90.00
_cell.angle_beta   90.00
_cell.angle_gamma   90.00
#
_symmetry.space_group_name_H-M   'P 1'
#
loop_
_entity.id
_entity.type
_entity.pdbx_description
1 polymer ?
#
loop_
_entity_poly.entity_id
_entity_poly.type
_entity_poly.pdbx_seq_one_letter_code
_entity_poly.pdbx_strand_id
1 'polypeptide(L)'
;MISSMADSCVNAINTRCQNLKSLFRNWTDAPPVLIRITGHKLNGYNFLQWCQYVFMFICGKGKDDYLIGLAQAPCVQDATYEKWKAKNQMVMSWLINSMTTEVGENFLLYETAQDIWEATKEAYSIQEK
;
A
#
# COMPACT_ATOMS: atom_id res chain seq x y z
N MET A 1 27.63 -13.42 -6.75
CA MET A 1 26.17 -13.57 -6.99
C MET A 1 25.34 -12.93 -5.87
N ILE A 2 25.68 -13.14 -4.58
CA ILE A 2 24.95 -12.56 -3.43
C ILE A 2 25.03 -11.01 -3.35
N SER A 3 26.17 -10.39 -3.71
CA SER A 3 26.33 -8.92 -3.73
C SER A 3 25.33 -8.23 -4.68
N SER A 4 25.17 -8.75 -5.89
CA SER A 4 24.34 -8.14 -6.94
C SER A 4 22.84 -8.13 -6.60
N MET A 5 22.34 -9.11 -5.83
CA MET A 5 20.95 -9.13 -5.37
C MET A 5 20.72 -8.10 -4.26
N ALA A 6 21.67 -7.94 -3.34
CA ALA A 6 21.62 -6.92 -2.29
C ALA A 6 21.64 -5.50 -2.89
N ASP A 7 22.49 -5.27 -3.89
CA ASP A 7 22.59 -3.98 -4.60
C ASP A 7 21.28 -3.63 -5.34
N SER A 8 20.61 -4.62 -5.92
CA SER A 8 19.30 -4.45 -6.57
C SER A 8 18.21 -4.03 -5.57
N CYS A 9 18.13 -4.71 -4.42
CA CYS A 9 17.17 -4.38 -3.37
C CYS A 9 17.39 -2.97 -2.80
N VAL A 10 18.64 -2.59 -2.56
CA VAL A 10 19.00 -1.24 -2.07
C VAL A 10 18.62 -0.17 -3.09
N ASN A 11 18.86 -0.41 -4.38
CA ASN A 11 18.48 0.52 -5.44
C ASN A 11 16.96 0.67 -5.59
N ALA A 12 16.20 -0.43 -5.44
CA ALA A 12 14.74 -0.40 -5.43
C ALA A 12 14.19 0.42 -4.25
N ILE A 13 14.75 0.22 -3.05
CA ILE A 13 14.38 1.00 -1.84
C ILE A 13 14.71 2.48 -2.03
N ASN A 14 15.91 2.81 -2.53
CA ASN A 14 16.32 4.19 -2.76
C ASN A 14 15.43 4.90 -3.79
N THR A 15 15.11 4.23 -4.89
CA THR A 15 14.21 4.73 -5.93
C THR A 15 12.81 4.96 -5.36
N ARG A 16 12.31 4.04 -4.53
CA ARG A 16 11.02 4.17 -3.85
C ARG A 16 11.01 5.33 -2.86
N CYS A 17 12.06 5.50 -2.04
CA CYS A 17 12.19 6.63 -1.12
C CYS A 17 12.22 7.98 -1.86
N GLN A 18 12.92 8.07 -2.99
CA GLN A 18 12.94 9.29 -3.81
C GLN A 18 11.58 9.57 -4.46
N ASN A 19 10.89 8.54 -4.94
CA ASN A 19 9.54 8.66 -5.50
C ASN A 19 8.50 9.07 -4.45
N LEU A 20 8.57 8.54 -3.22
CA LEU A 20 7.70 8.97 -2.14
C LEU A 20 7.97 10.45 -1.81
N LYS A 21 9.23 10.86 -1.68
CA LYS A 21 9.60 12.27 -1.45
C LYS A 21 9.11 13.21 -2.56
N SER A 22 9.11 12.77 -3.83
CA SER A 22 8.62 13.59 -4.95
C SER A 22 7.10 13.67 -4.99
N LEU A 23 6.38 12.58 -4.71
CA LEU A 23 4.92 12.51 -4.70
C LEU A 23 4.27 13.23 -3.51
N PHE A 24 4.96 13.32 -2.38
CA PHE A 24 4.46 13.98 -1.16
C PHE A 24 4.96 15.42 -0.96
N ARG A 25 5.61 16.01 -1.97
CA ARG A 25 6.21 17.36 -1.90
C ARG A 25 5.20 18.48 -1.58
N ASN A 26 3.90 18.23 -1.76
CA ASN A 26 2.81 19.19 -1.55
C ASN A 26 1.83 18.79 -0.44
N TRP A 27 2.17 17.81 0.40
CA TRP A 27 1.38 17.55 1.61
C TRP A 27 1.65 18.72 2.56
N THR A 28 0.72 19.67 2.58
CA THR A 28 0.77 20.98 3.26
C THR A 28 1.36 20.91 4.66
N ASP A 29 2.01 22.00 5.10
CA ASP A 29 2.70 22.30 6.38
C ASP A 29 1.93 22.03 7.70
N ALA A 30 0.88 21.19 7.70
CA ALA A 30 0.29 20.62 8.89
C ALA A 30 1.04 19.34 9.29
N PRO A 31 1.24 19.08 10.60
CA PRO A 31 1.86 17.84 11.05
C PRO A 31 1.12 16.63 10.46
N PRO A 32 1.82 15.52 10.14
CA PRO A 32 1.19 14.37 9.52
C PRO A 32 0.02 13.91 10.37
N VAL A 33 -1.21 14.22 9.95
CA VAL A 33 -2.38 13.62 10.57
C VAL A 33 -2.29 12.16 10.17
N LEU A 34 -1.76 11.34 11.06
CA LEU A 34 -1.76 9.89 10.92
C LEU A 34 -3.23 9.47 10.90
N ILE A 35 -3.80 9.35 9.70
CA ILE A 35 -5.18 8.93 9.55
C ILE A 35 -5.25 7.48 10.02
N ARG A 36 -5.86 7.26 11.19
CA ARG A 36 -6.09 5.93 11.73
C ARG A 36 -7.23 5.27 10.95
N ILE A 37 -6.87 4.38 10.04
CA ILE A 37 -7.82 3.63 9.19
C ILE A 37 -8.63 2.66 10.02
N THR A 38 -7.97 2.00 10.97
CA THR A 38 -8.58 1.06 11.90
C THR A 38 -7.81 1.03 13.21
N GLY A 39 -8.49 0.74 14.31
CA GLY A 39 -7.85 0.41 15.58
C GLY A 39 -7.34 -1.02 15.65
N HIS A 40 -7.86 -1.90 14.79
CA HIS A 40 -7.57 -3.32 14.73
C HIS A 40 -6.58 -3.57 13.59
N LYS A 41 -5.30 -3.47 13.89
CA LYS A 41 -4.25 -3.77 12.91
C LYS A 41 -4.27 -5.24 12.54
N LEU A 42 -3.97 -5.57 11.28
CA LEU A 42 -3.82 -6.97 10.86
C LEU A 42 -2.66 -7.61 11.61
N ASN A 43 -2.94 -8.68 12.35
CA ASN A 43 -1.98 -9.38 13.21
C ASN A 43 -1.81 -10.86 12.85
N GLY A 44 -2.32 -11.28 11.70
CA GLY A 44 -2.32 -12.67 11.23
C GLY A 44 -3.62 -13.42 11.53
N TYR A 45 -4.31 -13.09 12.62
CA TYR A 45 -5.46 -13.88 13.10
C TYR A 45 -6.82 -13.19 12.90
N ASN A 46 -6.83 -11.91 12.55
CA ASN A 46 -8.04 -11.07 12.52
C ASN A 46 -8.39 -10.57 11.11
N PHE A 47 -8.18 -11.41 10.10
CA PHE A 47 -8.32 -11.01 8.70
C PHE A 47 -9.71 -10.46 8.37
N LEU A 48 -10.80 -11.13 8.74
CA LEU A 48 -12.17 -10.68 8.44
C LEU A 48 -12.45 -9.30 9.02
N GLN A 49 -12.08 -9.09 10.29
CA GLN A 49 -12.26 -7.81 10.97
C GLN A 49 -11.45 -6.70 10.29
N TRP A 50 -10.18 -6.96 9.99
CA TRP A 50 -9.30 -6.01 9.32
C TRP A 50 -9.83 -5.66 7.91
N CYS A 51 -10.18 -6.67 7.13
CA CYS A 51 -10.67 -6.56 5.76
C CYS A 51 -11.91 -5.65 5.70
N GLN A 52 -12.89 -5.88 6.59
CA GLN A 52 -14.10 -5.06 6.65
C GLN A 52 -13.80 -3.58 6.96
N TYR A 53 -12.99 -3.29 7.97
CA TYR A 53 -12.69 -1.90 8.34
C TYR A 53 -11.88 -1.17 7.27
N VAL A 54 -10.87 -1.83 6.70
CA VAL A 54 -10.04 -1.25 5.65
C VAL A 54 -10.86 -0.99 4.40
N PHE A 55 -11.69 -1.95 3.99
CA PHE A 55 -12.55 -1.78 2.83
C PHE A 55 -13.54 -0.63 3.02
N MET A 56 -14.23 -0.55 4.17
CA MET A 56 -15.15 0.55 4.48
C MET A 56 -14.44 1.91 4.44
N PHE A 57 -13.24 2.01 5.02
CA PHE A 57 -12.48 3.26 5.00
C PHE A 57 -12.10 3.67 3.57
N ILE A 58 -11.56 2.76 2.76
CA ILE A 58 -11.08 3.05 1.41
C ILE A 58 -12.26 3.36 0.47
N CYS A 59 -13.36 2.61 0.57
CA CYS A 59 -14.61 2.88 -0.13
C CYS A 59 -15.17 4.26 0.26
N GLY A 60 -15.18 4.60 1.56
CA GLY A 60 -15.56 5.93 2.04
C GLY A 60 -14.67 7.09 1.53
N LYS A 61 -13.49 6.77 0.98
CA LYS A 61 -12.59 7.73 0.30
C LYS A 61 -12.71 7.70 -1.23
N GLY A 62 -13.58 6.86 -1.80
CA GLY A 62 -13.75 6.67 -3.24
C GLY A 62 -12.48 6.16 -3.93
N LYS A 63 -11.79 5.21 -3.30
CA LYS A 63 -10.48 4.68 -3.74
C LYS A 63 -10.46 3.15 -3.83
N ASP A 64 -11.61 2.51 -3.71
CA ASP A 64 -11.79 1.06 -3.75
C ASP A 64 -11.40 0.46 -5.11
N ASP A 65 -11.53 1.21 -6.20
CA ASP A 65 -11.03 0.81 -7.53
C ASP A 65 -9.54 0.41 -7.55
N TYR A 66 -8.72 0.95 -6.64
CA TYR A 66 -7.30 0.58 -6.51
C TYR A 66 -7.09 -0.76 -5.80
N LEU A 67 -8.08 -1.25 -5.05
CA LEU A 67 -8.03 -2.57 -4.40
C LEU A 67 -8.49 -3.66 -5.35
N ILE A 68 -9.56 -3.39 -6.11
CA ILE A 68 -10.19 -4.38 -7.01
C ILE A 68 -9.67 -4.33 -8.45
N GLY A 69 -8.69 -3.48 -8.74
CA GLY A 69 -8.03 -3.39 -10.04
C GLY A 69 -8.81 -2.68 -11.14
N LEU A 70 -9.90 -1.99 -10.80
CA LEU A 70 -10.62 -1.14 -11.77
C LEU A 70 -9.83 0.13 -12.11
N ALA A 71 -9.04 0.64 -11.18
CA ALA A 71 -8.10 1.74 -11.43
C ALA A 71 -6.84 1.19 -12.10
N GLN A 72 -6.92 0.89 -13.40
CA GLN A 72 -5.80 0.37 -14.17
C GLN A 72 -4.65 1.39 -14.28
N ALA A 73 -3.42 0.88 -14.24
CA ALA A 73 -2.23 1.68 -14.44
C ALA A 73 -2.19 2.24 -15.88
N PRO A 74 -2.15 3.57 -16.06
CA PRO A 74 -1.91 4.15 -17.37
C PRO A 74 -0.50 3.81 -17.89
N CYS A 75 -0.28 4.05 -19.17
CA CYS A 75 1.06 3.99 -19.76
C CYS A 75 2.00 4.99 -19.06
N VAL A 76 3.27 4.66 -18.83
CA VAL A 76 4.22 5.52 -18.08
C VAL A 76 4.44 6.88 -18.75
N GLN A 77 4.30 6.94 -20.08
CA GLN A 77 4.40 8.18 -20.86
C GLN A 77 3.12 9.02 -20.82
N ASP A 78 2.02 8.51 -20.25
CA ASP A 78 0.76 9.22 -20.13
C ASP A 78 0.84 10.28 -19.03
N ALA A 79 0.35 11.49 -19.30
CA ALA A 79 0.31 12.57 -18.31
C ALA A 79 -0.51 12.23 -17.05
N THR A 80 -1.41 11.24 -17.12
CA THR A 80 -2.22 10.76 -16.00
C THR A 80 -1.51 9.74 -15.11
N TYR A 81 -0.38 9.16 -15.56
CA TYR A 81 0.36 8.13 -14.83
C TYR A 81 0.81 8.61 -13.44
N GLU A 82 1.41 9.80 -13.35
CA GLU A 82 1.88 10.33 -12.06
C GLU A 82 0.73 10.54 -11.06
N LYS A 83 -0.45 10.94 -11.55
CA LYS A 83 -1.64 11.11 -10.72
C LYS A 83 -2.18 9.75 -10.24
N TRP A 84 -2.20 8.75 -11.11
CA TRP A 84 -2.56 7.38 -10.73
C TRP A 84 -1.56 6.81 -9.71
N LYS A 85 -0.26 6.96 -9.97
CA LYS A 85 0.83 6.52 -9.10
C LYS A 85 0.75 7.14 -7.72
N ALA A 86 0.51 8.45 -7.62
CA ALA A 86 0.31 9.14 -6.34
C ALA A 86 -0.87 8.54 -5.54
N LYS A 87 -2.00 8.30 -6.20
CA LYS A 87 -3.19 7.71 -5.57
C LYS A 87 -2.96 6.25 -5.16
N ASN A 88 -2.32 5.46 -6.01
CA ASN A 88 -1.94 4.07 -5.71
C ASN A 88 -1.02 4.02 -4.49
N GLN A 89 0.04 4.83 -4.45
CA GLN A 89 0.96 4.91 -3.31
C GLN A 89 0.26 5.36 -2.02
N MET A 90 -0.71 6.26 -2.12
CA MET A 90 -1.54 6.65 -0.98
C MET A 90 -2.31 5.45 -0.42
N VAL A 91 -2.99 4.67 -1.27
CA VAL A 91 -3.74 3.47 -0.83
C VAL A 91 -2.79 2.40 -0.29
N MET A 92 -1.62 2.19 -0.90
CA MET A 92 -0.59 1.28 -0.36
C MET A 92 -0.16 1.70 1.05
N SER A 93 0.07 3.00 1.28
CA SER A 93 0.43 3.50 2.61
C SER A 93 -0.67 3.24 3.63
N TRP A 94 -1.94 3.32 3.21
CA TRP A 94 -3.07 3.00 4.08
C TRP A 94 -3.09 1.52 4.46
N LEU A 95 -2.94 0.63 3.47
CA LEU A 95 -2.89 -0.82 3.70
C LEU A 95 -1.76 -1.17 4.66
N ILE A 96 -0.52 -0.75 4.38
CA ILE A 96 0.65 -1.09 5.21
C ILE A 96 0.51 -0.52 6.63
N ASN A 97 0.07 0.74 6.79
CA ASN A 97 -0.10 1.34 8.11
C ASN A 97 -1.23 0.71 8.93
N SER A 98 -2.19 0.05 8.28
CA SER A 98 -3.25 -0.71 8.92
C SER A 98 -2.82 -2.12 9.35
N MET A 99 -1.57 -2.51 9.12
CA MET A 99 -1.00 -3.78 9.55
C MET A 99 -0.10 -3.58 10.78
N THR A 100 0.13 -4.66 11.52
CA THR A 100 1.26 -4.71 12.47
C THR A 100 2.57 -4.60 11.70
N THR A 101 3.66 -4.17 12.37
CA THR A 101 4.96 -4.00 11.72
C THR A 101 5.43 -5.30 11.07
N GLU A 102 5.37 -6.42 11.80
CA GLU A 102 5.76 -7.75 11.34
C GLU A 102 4.98 -8.20 10.10
N VAL A 103 3.67 -7.96 10.06
CA VAL A 103 2.84 -8.29 8.89
C VAL A 103 3.17 -7.36 7.72
N GLY A 104 3.23 -6.04 7.97
CA GLY A 104 3.39 -5.01 6.95
C GLY A 104 4.72 -5.06 6.20
N GLU A 105 5.79 -5.51 6.86
CA GLU A 105 7.12 -5.66 6.25
C GLU A 105 7.11 -6.61 5.04
N ASN A 106 6.28 -7.65 5.07
CA ASN A 106 6.13 -8.61 3.96
C ASN A 106 5.58 -7.96 2.68
N PHE A 107 4.94 -6.79 2.80
CA PHE A 107 4.26 -6.13 1.70
C PHE A 107 5.01 -4.90 1.14
N LEU A 108 6.16 -4.55 1.73
CA LEU A 108 6.90 -3.33 1.37
C LEU A 108 7.46 -3.32 -0.05
N LEU A 109 7.61 -4.47 -0.71
CA LEU A 109 8.18 -4.56 -2.06
C LEU A 109 7.14 -4.63 -3.18
N TYR A 110 5.85 -4.76 -2.84
CA TYR A 110 4.79 -4.74 -3.85
C TYR A 110 4.66 -3.38 -4.52
N GLU A 111 4.23 -3.38 -5.77
CA GLU A 111 4.18 -2.18 -6.62
C GLU A 111 2.80 -1.50 -6.62
N THR A 112 1.74 -2.28 -6.38
CA THR A 112 0.36 -1.77 -6.39
C THR A 112 -0.39 -2.09 -5.11
N ALA A 113 -1.40 -1.25 -4.79
CA ALA A 113 -2.33 -1.51 -3.71
C ALA A 113 -3.14 -2.79 -3.94
N GLN A 114 -3.47 -3.09 -5.19
CA GLN A 114 -4.14 -4.32 -5.58
C GLN A 114 -3.30 -5.53 -5.22
N ASP A 115 -2.02 -5.55 -5.55
CA ASP A 115 -1.16 -6.71 -5.25
C ASP A 115 -1.02 -6.94 -3.74
N ILE A 116 -0.89 -5.86 -2.95
CA ILE A 116 -0.89 -5.95 -1.49
C ILE A 116 -2.21 -6.54 -0.99
N TRP A 117 -3.34 -6.06 -1.52
CA TRP A 117 -4.67 -6.50 -1.13
C TRP A 117 -4.89 -7.99 -1.44
N GLU A 118 -4.59 -8.43 -2.67
CA GLU A 118 -4.73 -9.82 -3.09
C GLU A 118 -3.80 -10.75 -2.30
N ALA A 119 -2.52 -10.39 -2.15
CA ALA A 119 -1.56 -11.18 -1.38
C ALA A 119 -1.95 -11.28 0.11
N THR A 120 -2.51 -10.21 0.68
CA THR A 120 -3.02 -10.23 2.06
C THR A 120 -4.22 -11.18 2.19
N LYS A 121 -5.16 -11.13 1.24
CA LYS A 121 -6.30 -12.07 1.20
C LYS A 121 -5.81 -13.51 1.12
N GLU A 122 -4.89 -13.81 0.22
CA GLU A 122 -4.35 -15.16 0.03
C GLU A 122 -3.66 -15.67 1.31
N ALA A 123 -2.81 -14.84 1.93
CA ALA A 123 -2.03 -15.24 3.09
C ALA A 123 -2.86 -15.46 4.37
N TYR A 124 -3.92 -14.66 4.58
CA TYR A 124 -4.59 -14.60 5.88
C TYR A 124 -6.08 -14.99 5.87
N SER A 125 -6.73 -15.12 4.71
CA SER A 125 -8.16 -15.50 4.67
C SER A 125 -8.45 -16.94 5.10
N ILE A 126 -7.45 -17.84 5.00
CA ILE A 126 -7.60 -19.26 5.35
C ILE A 126 -7.26 -19.53 6.83
N GLN A 127 -6.61 -18.58 7.51
CA GLN A 127 -6.18 -18.73 8.90
C GLN A 127 -7.31 -18.53 9.92
N GLU A 128 -8.54 -18.21 9.48
CA GLU A 128 -9.73 -18.14 10.34
C GLU A 128 -10.32 -19.53 10.68
N LYS A 129 -9.49 -20.46 11.14
CA LYS A 129 -9.94 -21.74 11.71
C LYS A 129 -9.84 -21.78 13.22
#